data_AF-A0A946FYE2-F1
#
_entry.id   AF-A0A946FYE2-F1
#
_cell.length_a   1.000
_cell.length_b   1.000
_cell.length_c   1.000
_cell.angle_alpha   90.00
_cell.angle_beta   90.00
_cell.angle_gamma   90.00
#
_symmetry.space_group_name_H-M   'P 1'
#
loop_
_entity.id
_entity.type
_entity.pdbx_description
1 polymer ?
#
loop_
_entity_poly.entity_id
_entity_poly.type
_entity_poly.pdbx_seq_one_letter_code
_entity_poly.pdbx_strand_id
1 'polypeptide(L)'
;MFFRPIYLPLNEDASGLVLALAKELGISVSGKAGKKHTVLLSSFIFCAQHLGSDHLLQWPTGNESKSQRIYSLYPAAGLPTIHNVRRSLITAGYVEEYDWGDQSSGLVGLSNADAQELMGMSSGMKKPATTYKVDLERLQKDDRFYSASFVDALQPYVLVNEEETHSARLERKGQHIRSPKMAITETKKVFGAKYSASMRHVREMNAFWLQHPLMLPSQ
;
A
#
# COMPACT_ATOMS: atom_id res chain seq x y z
N MET A 1 9.74 -3.22 -2.13
CA MET A 1 8.55 -3.64 -1.32
C MET A 1 7.28 -2.93 -1.82
N PHE A 2 6.07 -3.46 -1.63
CA PHE A 2 4.81 -2.79 -2.03
C PHE A 2 4.02 -2.24 -0.83
N PHE A 3 3.63 -0.96 -0.88
CA PHE A 3 2.91 -0.31 0.21
C PHE A 3 1.48 -0.84 0.38
N ARG A 4 1.14 -1.29 1.59
CA ARG A 4 -0.21 -1.75 1.97
C ARG A 4 -0.63 -1.13 3.30
N PRO A 5 -1.75 -0.38 3.37
CA PRO A 5 -2.18 0.29 4.59
C PRO A 5 -2.96 -0.65 5.52
N ILE A 6 -2.27 -1.62 6.10
CA ILE A 6 -2.86 -2.75 6.85
C ILE A 6 -2.32 -2.92 8.27
N TYR A 7 -1.20 -2.26 8.58
CA TYR A 7 -0.48 -2.45 9.83
C TYR A 7 -0.95 -1.48 10.93
N LEU A 8 -0.97 -1.98 12.15
CA LEU A 8 -1.18 -1.23 13.38
C LEU A 8 0.00 -1.42 14.34
N PRO A 9 0.30 -0.44 15.20
CA PRO A 9 1.37 -0.58 16.18
C PRO A 9 0.97 -1.66 17.21
N LEU A 10 1.92 -2.55 17.53
CA LEU A 10 1.70 -3.67 18.45
C LEU A 10 2.26 -3.39 19.86
N ASN A 11 3.34 -2.62 19.95
CA ASN A 11 3.99 -2.28 21.22
C ASN A 11 4.11 -0.76 21.42
N GLU A 12 4.58 -0.37 22.62
CA GLU A 12 4.78 1.03 22.99
C GLU A 12 5.81 1.73 22.09
N ASP A 13 6.85 1.02 21.67
CA ASP A 13 7.88 1.56 20.78
C ASP A 13 7.30 1.91 19.41
N ALA A 14 6.52 1.02 18.79
CA ALA A 14 5.83 1.29 17.55
C ALA A 14 4.83 2.44 17.69
N SER A 15 4.08 2.49 18.79
CA SER A 15 3.13 3.58 19.07
C SER A 15 3.86 4.92 19.24
N GLY A 16 4.98 4.92 19.96
CA GLY A 16 5.83 6.07 20.18
C GLY A 16 6.48 6.59 18.89
N LEU A 17 6.92 5.69 18.01
CA LEU A 17 7.51 6.05 16.72
C LEU A 17 6.46 6.67 15.79
N VAL A 18 5.26 6.07 15.71
CA VAL A 18 4.13 6.63 14.96
C VAL A 18 3.75 8.01 15.47
N LEU A 19 3.71 8.21 16.80
CA LEU A 19 3.41 9.50 17.41
C LEU A 19 4.49 10.55 17.10
N ALA A 20 5.77 10.18 17.18
CA ALA A 20 6.89 11.07 16.89
C ALA A 20 6.85 11.51 15.42
N LEU A 21 6.71 10.55 14.49
CA LEU A 21 6.60 10.82 13.06
C LEU A 21 5.37 11.68 12.76
N ALA A 22 4.21 11.37 13.35
CA ALA A 22 3.00 12.16 13.18
C ALA A 22 3.19 13.62 13.64
N LYS A 23 3.86 13.82 14.77
CA LYS A 23 4.17 15.16 15.32
C LYS A 23 5.10 15.94 14.38
N GLU A 24 6.14 15.31 13.86
CA GLU A 24 7.06 15.93 12.90
C GLU A 24 6.36 16.33 11.60
N LEU A 25 5.45 15.49 11.11
CA LEU A 25 4.66 15.75 9.90
C LEU A 25 3.50 16.74 10.11
N GLY A 26 3.23 17.17 11.35
CA GLY A 26 2.08 18.01 11.69
C GLY A 26 0.72 17.33 11.51
N ILE A 27 0.67 16.00 11.59
CA ILE A 27 -0.53 15.19 11.36
C ILE A 27 -1.13 14.74 12.69
N SER A 28 -2.42 14.98 12.89
CA SER A 28 -3.13 14.47 14.06
C SER A 28 -3.42 12.97 13.93
N VAL A 29 -3.01 12.18 14.92
CA VAL A 29 -3.40 10.77 15.08
C VAL A 29 -4.60 10.58 16.02
N SER A 30 -5.22 11.67 16.49
CA SER A 30 -6.39 11.60 17.36
C SER A 30 -7.72 11.54 16.58
N GLY A 31 -8.74 10.93 17.21
CA GLY A 31 -10.08 10.84 16.64
C GLY A 31 -10.21 9.91 15.42
N LYS A 32 -11.33 10.03 14.70
CA LYS A 32 -11.68 9.11 13.60
C LYS A 32 -10.77 9.25 12.38
N ALA A 33 -10.34 10.48 12.06
CA ALA A 33 -9.36 10.72 11.00
C ALA A 33 -7.97 10.24 11.42
N GLY A 34 -7.61 10.45 12.69
CA GLY A 34 -6.35 10.02 13.28
C GLY A 34 -6.09 8.53 13.15
N LYS A 35 -7.11 7.68 13.35
CA LYS A 35 -7.00 6.23 13.13
C LYS A 35 -6.48 5.88 11.73
N LYS A 36 -6.88 6.62 10.69
CA LYS A 36 -6.39 6.39 9.33
C LYS A 36 -4.92 6.81 9.18
N HIS A 37 -4.55 7.93 9.79
CA HIS A 37 -3.16 8.38 9.80
C HIS A 37 -2.26 7.38 10.54
N THR A 38 -2.69 6.88 11.70
CA THR A 38 -1.99 5.83 12.44
C THR A 38 -1.70 4.62 11.56
N VAL A 39 -2.71 4.11 10.84
CA VAL A 39 -2.53 2.95 9.95
C VAL A 39 -1.54 3.23 8.81
N LEU A 40 -1.63 4.42 8.20
CA LEU A 40 -0.75 4.78 7.09
C LEU A 40 0.71 4.94 7.54
N LEU A 41 0.93 5.62 8.65
CA LEU A 41 2.27 5.81 9.22
C LEU A 41 2.84 4.49 9.72
N SER A 42 2.05 3.67 10.43
CA SER A 42 2.47 2.34 10.89
C SER A 42 2.87 1.45 9.72
N SER A 43 2.07 1.44 8.66
CA SER A 43 2.36 0.66 7.46
C SER A 43 3.59 1.17 6.72
N PHE A 44 3.83 2.48 6.73
CA PHE A 44 5.04 3.06 6.15
C PHE A 44 6.29 2.64 6.92
N ILE A 45 6.27 2.75 8.25
CA ILE A 45 7.38 2.35 9.12
C ILE A 45 7.65 0.84 8.98
N PHE A 46 6.59 0.02 9.03
CA PHE A 46 6.73 -1.42 8.80
C PHE A 46 7.35 -1.72 7.43
N CYS A 47 6.90 -1.03 6.37
CA CYS A 47 7.51 -1.18 5.05
C CYS A 47 8.99 -0.80 5.08
N ALA A 48 9.35 0.32 5.72
CA ALA A 48 10.72 0.78 5.85
C ALA A 48 11.63 -0.25 6.55
N GLN A 49 11.15 -0.88 7.63
CA GLN A 49 11.87 -1.95 8.35
C GLN A 49 12.19 -3.18 7.47
N HIS A 50 11.41 -3.42 6.42
CA HIS A 50 11.50 -4.60 5.55
C HIS A 50 11.95 -4.26 4.13
N LEU A 51 12.48 -3.06 3.90
CA LEU A 51 13.09 -2.72 2.61
C LEU A 51 14.36 -3.53 2.39
N GLY A 52 14.61 -3.89 1.13
CA GLY A 52 15.90 -4.45 0.71
C GLY A 52 16.98 -3.37 0.70
N SER A 53 18.20 -3.73 0.29
CA SER A 53 19.35 -2.82 0.23
C SER A 53 19.18 -1.60 -0.69
N ASP A 54 18.18 -1.63 -1.58
CA ASP A 54 17.86 -0.55 -2.50
C ASP A 54 16.98 0.55 -1.87
N HIS A 55 16.41 0.29 -0.69
CA HIS A 55 15.46 1.15 0.02
C HIS A 55 14.27 1.59 -0.87
N LEU A 56 13.83 0.72 -1.81
CA LEU A 56 12.79 1.05 -2.78
C LEU A 56 11.39 0.57 -2.33
N LEU A 57 10.49 1.55 -2.19
CA LEU A 57 9.08 1.36 -1.88
C LEU A 57 8.22 1.64 -3.11
N GLN A 58 7.50 0.62 -3.58
CA GLN A 58 6.45 0.79 -4.58
C GLN A 58 5.18 1.28 -3.91
N TRP A 59 4.79 2.51 -4.23
CA TRP A 59 3.59 3.14 -3.70
C TRP A 59 2.73 3.63 -4.88
N PRO A 60 1.62 2.95 -5.20
CA PRO A 60 0.75 3.37 -6.29
C PRO A 60 0.26 4.82 -6.17
N THR A 61 0.49 5.60 -7.22
CA THR A 61 0.26 7.05 -7.33
C THR A 61 -0.68 7.46 -8.45
N GLY A 62 -1.02 6.55 -9.36
CA GLY A 62 -1.67 6.94 -10.61
C GLY A 62 -3.00 7.68 -10.37
N ASN A 63 -3.25 8.71 -11.19
CA ASN A 63 -4.56 9.34 -11.33
C ASN A 63 -5.49 8.53 -12.25
N GLU A 64 -4.97 7.47 -12.88
CA GLU A 64 -5.78 6.55 -13.67
C GLU A 64 -6.70 5.74 -12.77
N SER A 65 -7.99 5.73 -13.08
CA SER A 65 -9.07 5.15 -12.27
C SER A 65 -8.83 3.71 -11.80
N LYS A 66 -7.96 2.95 -12.48
CA LYS A 66 -7.64 1.54 -12.16
C LYS A 66 -6.51 1.39 -11.12
N SER A 67 -5.56 2.32 -11.02
CA SER A 67 -4.46 2.23 -10.03
C SER A 67 -4.91 2.71 -8.63
N GLN A 68 -5.83 3.68 -8.56
CA GLN A 68 -6.46 4.13 -7.31
C GLN A 68 -7.45 3.12 -6.72
N ARG A 69 -8.05 2.25 -7.57
CA ARG A 69 -8.97 1.19 -7.14
C ARG A 69 -8.33 0.24 -6.11
N ILE A 70 -7.01 0.08 -6.11
CA ILE A 70 -6.38 -0.80 -5.11
C ILE A 70 -6.65 -0.33 -3.68
N TYR A 71 -6.72 0.98 -3.45
CA TYR A 71 -7.03 1.54 -2.13
C TYR A 71 -8.49 1.41 -1.75
N SER A 72 -9.40 1.27 -2.73
CA SER A 72 -10.81 0.97 -2.46
C SER A 72 -11.03 -0.39 -1.79
N LEU A 73 -10.02 -1.27 -1.85
CA LEU A 73 -10.03 -2.57 -1.19
C LEU A 73 -9.62 -2.49 0.29
N TYR A 74 -8.97 -1.41 0.72
CA TYR A 74 -8.50 -1.27 2.08
C TYR A 74 -9.48 -0.45 2.93
N PRO A 75 -10.02 -1.00 4.02
CA PRO A 75 -11.07 -0.34 4.80
C PRO A 75 -10.58 0.87 5.60
N ALA A 76 -9.29 0.88 5.94
CA ALA A 76 -8.68 1.89 6.79
C ALA A 76 -8.11 3.09 6.02
N ALA A 77 -8.01 3.01 4.69
CA ALA A 77 -7.28 3.98 3.89
C ALA A 77 -8.22 4.70 2.91
N GLY A 78 -8.45 5.98 3.14
CA GLY A 78 -9.12 6.84 2.16
C GLY A 78 -8.10 7.43 1.20
N LEU A 79 -8.38 7.43 -0.10
CA LEU A 79 -7.48 8.00 -1.11
C LEU A 79 -6.99 9.43 -0.77
N PRO A 80 -7.86 10.37 -0.31
CA PRO A 80 -7.39 11.70 0.08
C PRO A 80 -6.41 11.67 1.26
N THR A 81 -6.66 10.80 2.24
CA THR A 81 -5.80 10.63 3.41
C THR A 81 -4.44 10.05 3.01
N ILE A 82 -4.40 9.07 2.11
CA ILE A 82 -3.16 8.50 1.56
C ILE A 82 -2.35 9.59 0.86
N HIS A 83 -3.00 10.39 0.01
CA HIS A 83 -2.33 11.47 -0.73
C HIS A 83 -1.74 12.52 0.21
N ASN A 84 -2.48 12.89 1.27
CA ASN A 84 -2.01 13.86 2.25
C ASN A 84 -0.81 13.33 3.04
N VAL A 85 -0.90 12.11 3.61
CA VAL A 85 0.23 11.51 4.37
C VAL A 85 1.46 11.37 3.49
N ARG A 86 1.30 10.87 2.25
CA ARG A 86 2.41 10.74 1.32
C ARG A 86 3.04 12.10 0.98
N ARG A 87 2.23 13.11 0.70
CA ARG A 87 2.73 14.47 0.44
C ARG A 87 3.53 14.99 1.65
N SER A 88 3.02 14.81 2.86
CA SER A 88 3.73 15.20 4.08
C SER A 88 5.08 14.48 4.22
N LEU A 89 5.13 13.16 3.94
CA LEU A 89 6.37 12.39 3.97
C LEU A 89 7.40 12.88 2.94
N ILE A 90 6.93 13.24 1.73
CA ILE A 90 7.79 13.81 0.68
C ILE A 90 8.30 15.19 1.09
N THR A 91 7.41 16.08 1.56
CA THR A 91 7.78 17.43 2.00
C THR A 91 8.75 17.41 3.18
N ALA A 92 8.61 16.43 4.09
CA ALA A 92 9.53 16.25 5.20
C ALA A 92 10.86 15.58 4.81
N GLY A 93 10.98 15.05 3.59
CA GLY A 93 12.20 14.39 3.10
C GLY A 93 12.37 12.95 3.57
N TYR A 94 11.32 12.27 4.03
CA TYR A 94 11.37 10.83 4.34
C TYR A 94 11.30 9.97 3.08
N VAL A 95 10.74 10.52 2.02
CA VAL A 95 10.40 9.81 0.80
C VAL A 95 10.70 10.70 -0.40
N GLU A 96 11.48 10.19 -1.34
CA GLU A 96 11.76 10.86 -2.60
C GLU A 96 11.26 10.00 -3.76
N GLU A 97 10.64 10.63 -4.75
CA GLU A 97 10.24 9.90 -5.96
C GLU A 97 11.49 9.38 -6.66
N TYR A 98 11.58 8.07 -6.81
CA TYR A 98 12.70 7.45 -7.47
C TYR A 98 12.43 7.48 -8.98
N ASP A 99 13.10 8.40 -9.66
CA ASP A 99 13.16 8.38 -11.11
C ASP A 99 14.08 7.22 -11.51
N TRP A 100 13.51 6.23 -12.19
CA TRP A 100 14.28 5.14 -12.78
C TRP A 100 15.22 5.64 -13.88
N GLY A 101 15.08 6.92 -14.27
CA GLY A 101 15.73 7.49 -15.44
C GLY A 101 15.20 6.82 -16.71
N ASP A 102 15.66 7.33 -17.84
CA ASP A 102 15.46 6.65 -19.11
C ASP A 102 16.44 5.47 -19.16
N GLN A 103 16.07 4.37 -18.52
CA GLN A 103 16.92 3.19 -18.48
C GLN A 103 17.23 2.75 -19.91
N SER A 104 18.52 2.53 -20.19
CA SER A 104 18.96 1.85 -21.40
C SER A 104 18.15 0.56 -21.54
N SER A 105 17.50 0.39 -22.69
CA SER A 105 16.70 -0.81 -22.98
C SER A 105 17.52 -2.08 -23.13
N GLY A 106 18.84 -1.99 -22.97
CA GLY A 106 19.79 -3.03 -23.37
C GLY A 106 20.01 -3.07 -24.89
N LEU A 107 19.24 -2.32 -25.68
CA LEU A 107 19.49 -2.06 -27.09
C LEU A 107 20.36 -0.80 -27.20
N VAL A 108 21.50 -0.93 -27.87
CA VAL A 108 22.48 0.16 -28.00
C VAL A 108 21.81 1.39 -28.59
N GLY A 109 21.83 2.49 -27.83
CA GLY A 109 21.37 3.80 -28.28
C GLY A 109 19.86 4.03 -28.20
N LEU A 110 19.08 3.11 -27.62
CA LEU A 110 17.64 3.27 -27.44
C LEU A 110 17.27 3.17 -25.97
N SER A 111 16.46 4.12 -25.52
CA SER A 111 15.91 4.07 -24.19
C SER A 111 14.74 3.10 -24.09
N ASN A 112 14.29 2.78 -22.87
CA ASN A 112 13.11 1.95 -22.68
C ASN A 112 11.84 2.57 -23.29
N ALA A 113 11.75 3.89 -23.32
CA ALA A 113 10.66 4.59 -24.00
C ALA A 113 10.73 4.38 -25.52
N ASP A 114 11.92 4.59 -26.11
CA ASP A 114 12.13 4.41 -27.55
C ASP A 114 11.93 2.95 -27.98
N ALA A 115 12.39 1.99 -27.17
CA ALA A 115 12.22 0.57 -27.43
C ALA A 115 10.75 0.13 -27.29
N GLN A 116 9.99 0.69 -26.35
CA GLN A 116 8.55 0.45 -26.23
C GLN A 116 7.75 1.02 -27.40
N GLU A 117 8.13 2.19 -27.90
CA GLU A 117 7.53 2.81 -29.09
C GLU A 117 7.86 2.02 -30.36
N LEU A 118 9.12 1.63 -30.56
CA LEU A 118 9.59 0.81 -31.68
C LEU A 118 8.92 -0.57 -31.73
N MET A 119 8.64 -1.15 -30.56
CA MET A 119 7.98 -2.45 -30.42
C MET A 119 6.44 -2.36 -30.45
N GLY A 120 5.85 -1.17 -30.62
CA GLY A 120 4.39 -0.98 -30.63
C GLY A 120 3.71 -1.28 -29.28
N MET A 121 4.48 -1.27 -28.19
CA MET A 121 4.04 -1.64 -26.83
C MET A 121 3.52 -0.44 -26.02
N SER A 122 3.48 0.76 -26.62
CA SER A 122 3.03 2.01 -26.00
C SER A 122 1.53 2.05 -25.66
N SER A 123 0.73 1.12 -26.19
CA SER A 123 -0.71 1.04 -25.95
C SER A 123 -1.08 -0.11 -25.01
N GLY A 124 -0.98 0.13 -23.70
CA GLY A 124 -1.73 -0.66 -22.71
C GLY A 124 -0.98 -1.15 -21.47
N MET A 125 0.35 -0.95 -21.39
CA MET A 125 1.07 -1.21 -20.15
C MET A 125 0.74 -0.14 -19.12
N LYS A 126 -0.04 -0.55 -18.10
CA LYS A 126 -0.37 0.23 -16.90
C LYS A 126 0.92 0.88 -16.37
N LYS A 127 0.90 2.20 -16.15
CA LYS A 127 2.02 2.88 -15.49
C LYS A 127 2.36 2.09 -14.21
N PRO A 128 3.59 1.57 -14.06
CA PRO A 128 3.96 0.82 -12.87
C PRO A 128 3.73 1.69 -11.63
N ALA A 129 3.48 1.07 -10.48
CA ALA A 129 3.38 1.82 -9.23
C ALA A 129 4.63 2.70 -9.09
N THR A 130 4.45 4.01 -8.84
CA THR A 130 5.60 4.89 -8.62
C THR A 130 6.49 4.30 -7.54
N THR A 131 7.77 4.21 -7.86
CA THR A 131 8.78 3.79 -6.93
C THR A 131 9.27 5.02 -6.17
N TYR A 132 9.46 4.83 -4.88
CA TYR A 132 9.97 5.84 -3.98
C TYR A 132 11.22 5.31 -3.30
N LYS A 133 12.22 6.17 -3.14
CA LYS A 133 13.37 5.90 -2.28
C LYS A 133 13.05 6.41 -0.88
N VAL A 134 13.24 5.55 0.12
CA VAL A 134 13.00 5.90 1.52
C VAL A 134 14.32 6.25 2.19
N ASP A 135 14.33 7.37 2.92
CA ASP A 135 15.44 7.72 3.80
C ASP A 135 15.36 6.90 5.10
N LEU A 136 16.02 5.75 5.11
CA LEU A 136 16.09 4.88 6.28
C LEU A 136 16.94 5.48 7.39
N GLU A 137 17.99 6.24 7.07
CA GLU A 137 18.87 6.81 8.10
C GLU A 137 18.09 7.73 9.03
N ARG A 138 17.16 8.52 8.46
CA ARG A 138 16.31 9.39 9.26
C ARG A 138 15.34 8.63 10.17
N LEU A 139 14.82 7.50 9.72
CA LEU A 139 13.94 6.65 10.54
C LEU A 139 14.73 5.89 11.62
N GLN A 140 15.97 5.49 11.32
CA GLN A 140 16.86 4.76 12.22
C GLN A 140 17.49 5.61 13.32
N LYS A 141 17.40 6.95 13.24
CA LYS A 141 17.82 7.86 14.33
C LYS A 141 17.01 7.66 15.61
N ASP A 142 15.81 7.11 15.51
CA ASP A 142 15.00 6.74 16.67
C ASP A 142 15.26 5.27 17.00
N ASP A 143 15.86 5.00 18.16
CA ASP A 143 16.22 3.63 18.59
C ASP A 143 15.00 2.69 18.62
N ARG A 144 13.80 3.25 18.82
CA ARG A 144 12.53 2.51 18.79
C ARG A 144 12.28 1.87 17.42
N PHE A 145 12.96 2.30 16.36
CA PHE A 145 12.82 1.72 15.03
C PHE A 145 13.15 0.23 15.00
N TYR A 146 14.09 -0.23 15.81
CA TYR A 146 14.50 -1.63 15.83
C TYR A 146 13.61 -2.52 16.69
N SER A 147 13.04 -1.97 17.77
CA SER A 147 12.14 -2.70 18.67
C SER A 147 10.66 -2.55 18.30
N ALA A 148 10.30 -1.58 17.46
CA ALA A 148 8.94 -1.35 17.01
C ALA A 148 8.38 -2.58 16.28
N SER A 149 7.27 -3.10 16.80
CA SER A 149 6.56 -4.24 16.22
C SER A 149 5.20 -3.81 15.72
N PHE A 150 4.77 -4.38 14.59
CA PHE A 150 3.48 -4.06 13.97
C PHE A 150 2.69 -5.34 13.66
N VAL A 151 1.37 -5.23 13.70
CA VAL A 151 0.44 -6.33 13.43
C VAL A 151 -0.40 -6.04 12.18
N ASP A 152 -0.56 -7.05 11.34
CA ASP A 152 -1.41 -7.00 10.15
C ASP A 152 -2.89 -7.21 10.50
N ALA A 153 -3.53 -6.17 11.05
CA ALA A 153 -4.89 -6.25 11.57
C ALA A 153 -5.96 -5.73 10.60
N LEU A 154 -5.58 -5.15 9.46
CA LEU A 154 -6.50 -4.39 8.58
C LEU A 154 -6.50 -4.88 7.13
N GLN A 155 -6.24 -6.16 6.91
CA GLN A 155 -6.42 -6.80 5.61
C GLN A 155 -7.81 -6.54 5.00
N PRO A 156 -7.91 -6.40 3.66
CA PRO A 156 -9.18 -6.39 2.94
C PRO A 156 -10.03 -7.62 3.30
N TYR A 157 -11.27 -7.39 3.77
CA TYR A 157 -12.06 -8.45 4.38
C TYR A 157 -12.50 -9.54 3.40
N VAL A 158 -13.26 -9.15 2.37
CA VAL A 158 -13.81 -10.06 1.36
C VAL A 158 -13.71 -9.35 0.02
N LEU A 159 -13.01 -9.98 -0.92
CA LEU A 159 -12.79 -9.46 -2.26
C LEU A 159 -13.68 -10.20 -3.25
N VAL A 160 -14.51 -9.46 -3.97
CA VAL A 160 -15.36 -10.00 -5.04
C VAL A 160 -14.76 -9.61 -6.38
N ASN A 161 -14.69 -10.54 -7.32
CA ASN A 161 -14.23 -10.25 -8.68
C ASN A 161 -15.27 -9.42 -9.42
N GLU A 162 -14.82 -8.53 -10.30
CA GLU A 162 -15.72 -7.95 -11.29
C GLU A 162 -16.18 -9.03 -12.28
N GLU A 163 -17.35 -8.85 -12.86
CA GLU A 163 -17.84 -9.73 -13.91
C GLU A 163 -16.98 -9.54 -15.17
N GLU A 164 -16.53 -10.66 -15.75
CA GLU A 164 -15.70 -10.68 -16.96
C GLU A 164 -16.40 -11.50 -18.04
N THR A 165 -16.42 -11.00 -19.27
CA THR A 165 -16.79 -11.81 -20.43
C THR A 165 -15.76 -12.93 -20.65
N HIS A 166 -16.17 -13.99 -21.34
CA HIS A 166 -15.29 -15.13 -21.63
C HIS A 166 -14.02 -14.73 -22.39
N SER A 167 -14.15 -13.87 -23.40
CA SER A 167 -13.02 -13.33 -24.18
C SER A 167 -12.06 -12.51 -23.32
N ALA A 168 -12.58 -11.56 -22.53
CA ALA A 168 -11.76 -10.75 -21.62
C ALA A 168 -11.02 -11.60 -20.59
N ARG A 169 -11.65 -12.68 -20.10
CA ARG A 169 -11.01 -13.63 -19.18
C ARG A 169 -9.86 -14.40 -19.84
N LEU A 170 -10.02 -14.83 -21.08
CA LEU A 170 -8.98 -15.52 -21.86
C LEU A 170 -7.78 -14.60 -22.11
N GLU A 171 -8.03 -13.38 -22.59
CA GLU A 171 -6.98 -12.38 -22.82
C GLU A 171 -6.21 -12.08 -21.53
N ARG A 172 -6.92 -11.82 -20.42
CA ARG A 172 -6.31 -11.56 -19.13
C ARG A 172 -5.44 -12.71 -18.65
N LYS A 173 -5.90 -13.96 -18.81
CA LYS A 173 -5.14 -15.15 -18.44
C LYS A 173 -3.90 -15.31 -19.32
N GLY A 174 -4.00 -15.03 -20.62
CA GLY A 174 -2.87 -15.01 -21.53
C GLY A 174 -1.82 -13.97 -21.16
N GLN A 175 -2.25 -12.83 -20.58
CA GLN A 175 -1.36 -11.79 -20.05
C GLN A 175 -0.88 -12.04 -18.61
N HIS A 176 -1.25 -13.18 -17.99
CA HIS A 176 -0.94 -13.48 -16.59
C HIS A 176 -1.40 -12.42 -15.58
N ILE A 177 -2.45 -11.67 -15.91
CA ILE A 177 -2.98 -10.60 -15.05
C ILE A 177 -4.01 -11.17 -14.06
N ARG A 178 -3.99 -10.70 -12.82
CA ARG A 178 -5.00 -11.08 -11.80
C ARG A 178 -6.39 -10.52 -12.13
N SER A 179 -7.43 -11.27 -11.79
CA SER A 179 -8.82 -10.81 -11.95
C SER A 179 -9.04 -9.47 -11.25
N PRO A 180 -9.69 -8.50 -11.93
CA PRO A 180 -10.05 -7.23 -11.32
C PRO A 180 -11.03 -7.47 -10.18
N LYS A 181 -10.89 -6.65 -9.13
CA LYS A 181 -11.70 -6.74 -7.91
C LYS A 181 -12.67 -5.57 -7.89
N MET A 182 -13.92 -5.88 -7.56
CA MET A 182 -14.98 -4.90 -7.36
C MET A 182 -14.67 -4.05 -6.13
N ALA A 183 -14.99 -2.76 -6.21
CA ALA A 183 -14.80 -1.86 -5.07
C ALA A 183 -15.73 -2.23 -3.90
N ILE A 184 -15.29 -2.07 -2.65
CA ILE A 184 -16.09 -2.43 -1.47
C ILE A 184 -17.47 -1.73 -1.47
N THR A 185 -17.54 -0.49 -1.95
CA THR A 185 -18.78 0.29 -2.06
C THR A 185 -19.76 -0.34 -3.05
N GLU A 186 -19.26 -0.79 -4.20
CA GLU A 186 -20.05 -1.49 -5.22
C GLU A 186 -20.48 -2.87 -4.75
N THR A 187 -19.56 -3.63 -4.13
CA THR A 187 -19.87 -4.95 -3.57
C THR A 187 -20.97 -4.85 -2.50
N LYS A 188 -20.93 -3.82 -1.64
CA LYS A 188 -22.00 -3.55 -0.67
C LYS A 188 -23.33 -3.24 -1.35
N LYS A 189 -23.33 -2.49 -2.46
CA LYS A 189 -24.55 -2.19 -3.22
C LYS A 189 -25.16 -3.45 -3.83
N VAL A 190 -24.34 -4.33 -4.40
CA VAL A 190 -24.80 -5.55 -5.11
C VAL A 190 -25.24 -6.66 -4.13
N PHE A 191 -24.43 -6.93 -3.10
CA PHE A 191 -24.62 -8.11 -2.23
C PHE A 191 -25.21 -7.78 -0.85
N GLY A 192 -25.27 -6.50 -0.48
CA GLY A 192 -25.97 -6.00 0.71
C GLY A 192 -25.63 -6.73 2.01
N ALA A 193 -26.65 -7.37 2.59
CA ALA A 193 -26.57 -8.08 3.87
C ALA A 193 -25.61 -9.27 3.83
N LYS A 194 -25.55 -10.02 2.72
CA LYS A 194 -24.68 -11.20 2.59
C LYS A 194 -23.20 -10.81 2.71
N TYR A 195 -22.81 -9.74 2.03
CA TYR A 195 -21.44 -9.21 2.12
C TYR A 195 -21.10 -8.73 3.54
N SER A 196 -22.06 -8.06 4.18
CA SER A 196 -21.87 -7.52 5.54
C SER A 196 -21.72 -8.62 6.58
N ALA A 197 -22.44 -9.73 6.44
CA ALA A 197 -22.29 -10.92 7.28
C ALA A 197 -20.90 -11.55 7.13
N SER A 198 -20.42 -11.76 5.89
CA SER A 198 -19.08 -12.30 5.65
C SER A 198 -17.97 -11.36 6.17
N MET A 199 -18.13 -10.05 6.00
CA MET A 199 -17.19 -9.04 6.50
C MET A 199 -17.12 -9.01 8.03
N ARG A 200 -18.23 -9.32 8.72
CA ARG A 200 -18.30 -9.36 10.17
C ARG A 200 -17.36 -10.41 10.75
N HIS A 201 -17.36 -11.63 10.22
CA HIS A 201 -16.49 -12.70 10.71
C HIS A 201 -15.01 -12.33 10.59
N VAL A 202 -14.60 -11.75 9.46
CA VAL A 202 -13.21 -11.33 9.27
C VAL A 202 -12.84 -10.18 10.22
N ARG A 203 -13.77 -9.26 10.49
CA ARG A 203 -13.55 -8.18 11.47
C ARG A 203 -13.38 -8.73 12.88
N GLU A 204 -14.22 -9.69 13.29
CA GLU A 204 -14.13 -10.34 14.60
C GLU A 204 -12.81 -11.09 14.73
N MET A 205 -12.39 -11.81 13.70
CA MET A 205 -11.09 -12.49 13.66
C MET A 205 -9.91 -11.51 13.76
N ASN A 206 -9.92 -10.41 12.99
CA ASN A 206 -8.87 -9.40 13.07
C ASN A 206 -8.83 -8.70 14.44
N ALA A 207 -10.00 -8.45 15.05
CA ALA A 207 -10.07 -7.88 16.39
C ALA A 207 -9.50 -8.85 17.44
N PHE A 208 -9.76 -10.15 17.29
CA PHE A 208 -9.18 -11.19 18.14
C PHE A 208 -7.66 -11.26 17.98
N TRP A 209 -7.13 -11.26 16.74
CA TRP A 209 -5.68 -11.28 16.51
C TRP A 209 -4.95 -10.02 16.97
N LEU A 210 -5.63 -8.88 17.02
CA LEU A 210 -5.06 -7.68 17.62
C LEU A 210 -4.85 -7.84 19.13
N GLN A 211 -5.72 -8.58 19.81
CA GLN A 211 -5.58 -8.91 21.24
C GLN A 211 -4.65 -10.10 21.47
N HIS A 212 -4.58 -11.02 20.50
CA HIS A 212 -3.81 -12.26 20.55
C HIS A 212 -2.94 -12.39 19.30
N PRO A 213 -1.89 -11.55 19.17
CA PRO A 213 -0.99 -11.59 18.02
C PRO A 213 -0.30 -12.95 17.95
N LEU A 214 -0.40 -13.61 16.79
CA LEU A 214 0.34 -14.84 16.51
C LEU A 214 1.80 -14.48 16.27
N MET A 215 2.61 -14.58 17.32
CA MET A 215 4.06 -14.38 17.24
C MET A 215 4.71 -15.76 17.05
N LEU A 216 5.59 -15.89 16.07
CA LEU A 216 6.54 -17.01 16.09
C LEU A 216 7.46 -16.82 17.29
N PRO A 217 7.79 -17.88 18.04
CA PRO A 217 8.79 -17.79 19.12
C PRO A 217 10.07 -17.20 18.55
N SER A 218 10.64 -16.22 19.24
CA SER A 218 11.96 -15.68 18.89
C SER A 218 12.97 -16.83 18.87
N GLN A 219 13.62 -17.04 17.72
CA GLN A 219 14.77 -17.94 17.60
C GLN A 219 16.00 -17.34 18.27
#